data_AF-A0A6A4KT36-F1
#
_entry.id   AF-A0A6A4KT36-F1
#
_cell.length_a   1.000
_cell.length_b   1.000
_cell.length_c   1.000
_cell.angle_alpha   90.00
_cell.angle_beta   90.00
_cell.angle_gamma   90.00
#
_symmetry.space_group_name_H-M   'P 1'
#
loop_
_entity.id
_entity.type
_entity.pdbx_description
1 polymer ?
#
loop_
_entity_poly.entity_id
_entity_poly.type
_entity_poly.pdbx_seq_one_letter_code
_entity_poly.pdbx_strand_id
1 'polypeptide(L)'
;MAMEVRDSLEITHTADYLNFLKCYFRAFSAILYQITKPQSVDNPEHKLRNIVVEILNRLPHSEVLRPFVQDLLKVAMHVLTSDNEENGLICIRIIFDLLRNFRPSLENDVQPFLDFVCKIYQNFRLTVSHFFENGDVAAAAAAAAASVSSNSSAFGSFGVEDAKLMDMSDQVGPPTAYIGAGQLNPSTRSFKIVTETPLVVMFLFQLYSRLVQTNIPQLLPLMVVAISVPGPEKVPPHLKSHFTELKGAQVKTVSFLTYLLKSFADYIRPHEESICKSIVNLLVTCSDSVSIRKVNLFLRCWMQELLVALKHVLGTDFKRGLFPLIDTLLEERYCW
;
A
#
# COMPACT_ATOMS: atom_id res chain seq x y z
N MET A 1 13.15 -21.44 -15.85
CA MET A 1 14.21 -21.25 -14.83
C MET A 1 13.74 -20.54 -13.55
N ALA A 2 13.40 -19.24 -13.51
CA ALA A 2 13.00 -18.61 -12.22
C ALA A 2 11.77 -19.27 -11.56
N MET A 3 10.76 -19.65 -12.35
CA MET A 3 9.62 -20.44 -11.87
C MET A 3 10.03 -21.81 -11.35
N GLU A 4 10.91 -22.53 -12.06
CA GLU A 4 11.42 -23.84 -11.60
C GLU A 4 12.16 -23.72 -10.27
N VAL A 5 12.93 -22.65 -10.06
CA VAL A 5 13.63 -22.40 -8.79
C VAL A 5 12.62 -22.12 -7.67
N ARG A 6 11.57 -21.33 -7.94
CA ARG A 6 10.47 -21.12 -7.00
C ARG A 6 9.78 -22.44 -6.64
N ASP A 7 9.55 -23.30 -7.61
CA ASP A 7 8.86 -24.57 -7.41
C ASP A 7 9.79 -25.60 -6.71
N SER A 8 11.11 -25.45 -6.83
CA SER A 8 12.12 -26.29 -6.18
C SER A 8 12.65 -25.72 -4.85
N LEU A 9 11.90 -24.81 -4.20
CA LEU A 9 12.31 -24.12 -2.97
C LEU A 9 12.52 -25.05 -1.77
N GLU A 10 12.06 -26.30 -1.83
CA GLU A 10 12.29 -27.32 -0.79
C GLU A 10 13.78 -27.52 -0.48
N ILE A 11 14.67 -27.28 -1.43
CA ILE A 11 16.14 -27.35 -1.24
C ILE A 11 16.65 -26.37 -0.18
N THR A 12 15.90 -25.30 0.12
CA THR A 12 16.29 -24.34 1.17
C THR A 12 16.11 -24.89 2.59
N HIS A 13 15.41 -26.03 2.73
CA HIS A 13 15.24 -26.75 3.99
C HIS A 13 16.22 -27.91 4.18
N THR A 14 17.15 -28.11 3.25
CA THR A 14 18.16 -29.18 3.32
C THR A 14 19.54 -28.63 3.70
N ALA A 15 20.54 -29.52 3.78
CA ALA A 15 21.93 -29.14 4.00
C ALA A 15 22.51 -28.26 2.87
N ASP A 16 21.86 -28.21 1.70
CA ASP A 16 22.30 -27.44 0.55
C ASP A 16 21.90 -25.97 0.59
N TYR A 17 21.20 -25.52 1.63
CA TYR A 17 20.71 -24.15 1.73
C TYR A 17 21.83 -23.09 1.58
N LEU A 18 23.01 -23.34 2.17
CA LEU A 18 24.13 -22.41 2.04
C LEU A 18 24.62 -22.30 0.59
N ASN A 19 24.67 -23.42 -0.14
CA ASN A 19 25.08 -23.43 -1.55
C ASN A 19 24.04 -22.75 -2.43
N PHE A 20 22.75 -22.98 -2.14
CA PHE A 20 21.65 -22.26 -2.76
C PHE A 20 21.82 -20.75 -2.60
N LEU A 21 22.03 -20.26 -1.37
CA LEU A 21 22.22 -18.84 -1.11
C LEU A 21 23.43 -18.28 -1.86
N LYS A 22 24.59 -18.94 -1.80
CA LYS A 22 25.80 -18.46 -2.50
C LYS A 22 25.61 -18.29 -4.01
N CYS A 23 24.90 -19.21 -4.66
CA CYS A 23 24.70 -19.18 -6.11
C CYS A 23 23.53 -18.26 -6.51
N TYR A 24 22.36 -18.48 -5.91
CA TYR A 24 21.11 -17.85 -6.36
C TYR A 24 20.90 -16.46 -5.77
N PHE A 25 21.32 -16.18 -4.54
CA PHE A 25 21.09 -14.88 -3.93
C PHE A 25 21.77 -13.75 -4.71
N ARG A 26 23.01 -13.98 -5.17
CA ARG A 26 23.73 -13.01 -6.00
C ARG A 26 23.04 -12.79 -7.34
N ALA A 27 22.56 -13.86 -7.98
CA ALA A 27 21.83 -13.78 -9.24
C ALA A 27 20.50 -13.00 -9.07
N PHE A 28 19.72 -13.29 -8.03
CA PHE A 28 18.49 -12.59 -7.72
C PHE A 28 18.72 -11.10 -7.43
N SER A 29 19.75 -10.79 -6.66
CA SER A 29 20.13 -9.39 -6.39
C SER A 29 20.51 -8.66 -7.68
N ALA A 30 21.29 -9.29 -8.57
CA ALA A 30 21.65 -8.72 -9.86
C ALA A 30 20.42 -8.51 -10.77
N ILE A 31 19.45 -9.43 -10.74
CA ILE A 31 18.19 -9.29 -11.47
C ILE A 31 17.47 -8.01 -11.02
N LEU A 32 17.32 -7.82 -9.71
CA LEU A 32 16.56 -6.70 -9.15
C LEU A 32 17.26 -5.34 -9.28
N TYR A 33 18.60 -5.31 -9.22
CA TYR A 33 19.38 -4.06 -9.27
C TYR A 33 19.85 -3.65 -10.67
N GLN A 34 20.26 -4.59 -11.51
CA GLN A 34 21.09 -4.29 -12.69
C GLN A 34 20.47 -4.76 -14.00
N ILE A 35 19.88 -5.97 -14.00
CA ILE A 35 19.41 -6.60 -15.24
C ILE A 35 18.03 -6.08 -15.62
N THR A 36 17.14 -5.89 -14.63
CA THR A 36 15.77 -5.44 -14.86
C THR A 36 15.53 -4.07 -14.23
N LYS A 37 14.61 -3.31 -14.79
CA LYS A 37 14.14 -2.04 -14.25
C LYS A 37 12.74 -2.22 -13.62
N PRO A 38 12.37 -1.38 -12.63
CA PRO A 38 11.01 -1.29 -12.15
C PRO A 38 10.02 -1.11 -13.30
N GLN A 39 9.00 -1.97 -13.33
CA GLN A 39 7.99 -1.98 -14.37
C GLN A 39 6.68 -1.43 -13.81
N SER A 40 6.03 -0.58 -14.59
CA SER A 40 4.70 -0.02 -14.25
C SER A 40 3.57 -0.70 -15.01
N VAL A 41 3.84 -1.80 -15.71
CA VAL A 41 2.85 -2.57 -16.48
C VAL A 41 3.04 -4.06 -16.29
N ASP A 42 1.98 -4.85 -16.41
CA ASP A 42 2.07 -6.31 -16.36
C ASP A 42 2.75 -6.87 -17.62
N ASN A 43 4.08 -6.99 -17.55
CA ASN A 43 4.91 -7.54 -18.61
C ASN A 43 5.77 -8.71 -18.08
N PRO A 44 6.41 -9.50 -18.96
CA PRO A 44 7.24 -10.62 -18.54
C PRO A 44 8.38 -10.22 -17.59
N GLU A 45 8.90 -8.99 -17.70
CA GLU A 45 9.95 -8.46 -16.82
C GLU A 45 9.41 -8.20 -15.40
N HIS A 46 8.21 -7.63 -15.27
CA HIS A 46 7.48 -7.52 -14.00
C HIS A 46 7.27 -8.90 -13.37
N LYS A 47 6.77 -9.86 -14.15
CA LYS A 47 6.54 -11.24 -13.66
C LYS A 47 7.83 -11.88 -13.16
N LEU A 48 8.94 -11.69 -13.88
CA LEU A 48 10.25 -12.17 -13.43
C LEU A 48 10.66 -11.53 -12.10
N ARG A 49 10.58 -10.20 -12.00
CA ARG A 49 10.90 -9.47 -10.75
C ARG A 49 10.04 -9.95 -9.59
N ASN A 50 8.74 -10.09 -9.83
CA ASN A 50 7.77 -10.56 -8.83
C ASN A 50 8.11 -11.96 -8.33
N ILE A 51 8.36 -12.92 -9.24
CA ILE A 51 8.79 -14.28 -8.86
C ILE A 51 10.07 -14.26 -8.04
N VAL A 52 11.06 -13.43 -8.40
CA VAL A 52 12.30 -13.31 -7.64
C VAL A 52 12.03 -12.81 -6.22
N VAL A 53 11.20 -11.78 -6.07
CA VAL A 53 10.84 -11.24 -4.74
C VAL A 53 10.03 -12.27 -3.93
N GLU A 54 9.15 -13.04 -4.56
CA GLU A 54 8.44 -14.16 -3.91
C GLU A 54 9.39 -15.25 -3.41
N ILE A 55 10.41 -15.60 -4.20
CA ILE A 55 11.44 -16.56 -3.78
C ILE A 55 12.17 -16.04 -2.54
N LEU A 56 12.58 -14.77 -2.55
CA LEU A 56 13.25 -14.14 -1.42
C LEU A 56 12.39 -14.11 -0.14
N ASN A 57 11.06 -13.94 -0.29
CA ASN A 57 10.12 -13.97 0.83
C ASN A 57 9.91 -15.36 1.45
N ARG A 58 10.27 -16.44 0.74
CA ARG A 58 10.11 -17.81 1.20
C ARG A 58 11.37 -18.40 1.83
N LEU A 59 12.46 -17.63 1.90
CA LEU A 59 13.72 -18.10 2.46
C LEU A 59 13.59 -18.42 3.96
N PRO A 60 14.05 -19.60 4.43
CA PRO A 60 14.04 -19.93 5.84
C PRO A 60 14.95 -19.00 6.67
N HIS A 61 14.42 -18.45 7.77
CA HIS A 61 15.15 -17.61 8.71
C HIS A 61 16.04 -18.43 9.67
N SER A 62 16.94 -19.22 9.10
CA SER A 62 17.92 -20.01 9.86
C SER A 62 19.23 -19.25 10.07
N GLU A 63 20.11 -19.78 10.92
CA GLU A 63 21.47 -19.27 11.15
C GLU A 63 22.29 -19.18 9.85
N VAL A 64 22.02 -20.05 8.88
CA VAL A 64 22.70 -20.09 7.58
C VAL A 64 22.44 -18.82 6.76
N LEU A 65 21.28 -18.17 6.95
CA LEU A 65 20.93 -16.95 6.24
C LEU A 65 21.70 -15.72 6.77
N ARG A 66 22.17 -15.74 8.03
CA ARG A 66 22.77 -14.57 8.70
C ARG A 66 23.80 -13.79 7.87
N PRO A 67 24.74 -14.42 7.16
CA PRO A 67 25.73 -13.70 6.36
C PRO A 67 25.12 -12.88 5.20
N PHE A 68 23.91 -13.22 4.76
CA PHE A 68 23.22 -12.58 3.63
C PHE A 68 22.12 -11.60 4.09
N VAL A 69 21.79 -11.56 5.39
CA VAL A 69 20.66 -10.80 5.92
C VAL A 69 20.76 -9.30 5.63
N GLN A 70 21.95 -8.71 5.80
CA GLN A 70 22.14 -7.27 5.52
C GLN A 70 21.92 -6.94 4.04
N ASP A 71 22.44 -7.77 3.15
CA ASP A 71 22.27 -7.55 1.70
C ASP A 71 20.82 -7.80 1.28
N LEU A 72 20.16 -8.81 1.86
CA LEU A 72 18.76 -9.09 1.60
C LEU A 72 17.87 -7.93 2.06
N LEU A 73 18.16 -7.36 3.23
CA LEU A 73 17.44 -6.17 3.72
C LEU A 73 17.63 -4.98 2.79
N LYS A 74 18.85 -4.74 2.30
CA LYS A 74 19.13 -3.66 1.32
C LYS A 74 18.38 -3.88 0.01
N VAL A 75 18.39 -5.11 -0.54
CA VAL A 75 17.61 -5.47 -1.74
C VAL A 75 16.13 -5.20 -1.51
N ALA A 76 15.56 -5.67 -0.40
CA ALA A 76 14.15 -5.46 -0.08
C ALA A 76 13.81 -3.97 0.07
N MET A 77 14.69 -3.18 0.70
CA MET A 77 14.51 -1.73 0.84
C MET A 77 14.56 -1.01 -0.51
N HIS A 78 15.48 -1.43 -1.39
CA HIS A 78 15.59 -0.88 -2.73
C HIS A 78 14.32 -1.14 -3.54
N VAL A 79 13.82 -2.38 -3.55
CA VAL A 79 12.59 -2.74 -4.27
C VAL A 79 11.38 -2.01 -3.66
N LEU A 80 11.25 -1.95 -2.34
CA LEU A 80 10.17 -1.21 -1.67
C LEU A 80 10.13 0.27 -2.06
N THR A 81 11.28 0.91 -2.27
CA THR A 81 11.38 2.35 -2.53
C THR A 81 11.32 2.73 -4.01
N SER A 82 11.62 1.79 -4.92
CA SER A 82 11.76 2.06 -6.36
C SER A 82 10.78 1.29 -7.25
N ASP A 83 10.18 0.21 -6.77
CA ASP A 83 9.35 -0.69 -7.58
C ASP A 83 7.84 -0.48 -7.37
N ASN A 84 7.05 -1.28 -8.06
CA ASN A 84 5.58 -1.23 -7.99
C ASN A 84 5.01 -1.84 -6.69
N GLU A 85 3.74 -1.54 -6.43
CA GLU A 85 3.04 -1.89 -5.19
C GLU A 85 2.99 -3.40 -4.91
N GLU A 86 2.92 -4.26 -5.93
CA GLU A 86 2.85 -5.70 -5.72
C GLU A 86 4.16 -6.23 -5.14
N ASN A 87 5.29 -5.83 -5.72
CA ASN A 87 6.61 -6.18 -5.23
C ASN A 87 6.89 -5.50 -3.88
N GLY A 88 6.47 -4.24 -3.71
CA GLY A 88 6.60 -3.51 -2.46
C GLY A 88 5.89 -4.19 -1.28
N LEU A 89 4.69 -4.74 -1.50
CA LEU A 89 3.93 -5.46 -0.47
C LEU A 89 4.60 -6.76 -0.04
N ILE A 90 5.36 -7.41 -0.91
CA ILE A 90 6.16 -8.57 -0.52
C ILE A 90 7.41 -8.09 0.23
N CYS A 91 8.08 -7.05 -0.27
CA CYS A 91 9.28 -6.50 0.37
C CYS A 91 9.03 -5.97 1.79
N ILE A 92 7.88 -5.37 2.08
CA ILE A 92 7.58 -4.92 3.45
C ILE A 92 7.46 -6.10 4.42
N ARG A 93 6.98 -7.26 3.97
CA ARG A 93 6.92 -8.51 4.76
C ARG A 93 8.31 -9.07 5.00
N ILE A 94 9.14 -9.13 3.96
CA ILE A 94 10.56 -9.51 4.08
C ILE A 94 11.26 -8.62 5.12
N ILE A 95 11.12 -7.30 5.00
CA ILE A 95 11.73 -6.34 5.94
C ILE A 95 11.26 -6.60 7.37
N PHE A 96 9.94 -6.74 7.58
CA PHE A 96 9.38 -7.04 8.89
C PHE A 96 9.96 -8.33 9.49
N ASP A 97 10.02 -9.40 8.72
CA ASP A 97 10.51 -10.70 9.19
C ASP A 97 12.02 -10.69 9.47
N LEU A 98 12.81 -10.00 8.67
CA LEU A 98 14.25 -9.87 8.95
C LEU A 98 14.50 -9.08 10.22
N LEU A 99 13.84 -7.93 10.37
CA LEU A 99 13.92 -7.08 11.57
C LEU A 99 13.34 -7.78 12.81
N ARG A 100 12.47 -8.78 12.61
CA ARG A 100 11.95 -9.65 13.67
C ARG A 100 12.94 -10.68 14.14
N ASN A 101 13.54 -11.42 13.21
CA ASN A 101 14.27 -12.65 13.51
C ASN A 101 15.79 -12.43 13.74
N PHE A 102 16.38 -11.36 13.19
CA PHE A 102 17.84 -11.15 13.20
C PHE A 102 18.30 -10.00 14.09
N ARG A 103 17.67 -9.84 15.26
CA ARG A 103 18.08 -8.82 16.23
C ARG A 103 19.33 -9.22 17.02
N PRO A 104 20.14 -8.25 17.47
CA PRO A 104 20.05 -6.80 17.25
C PRO A 104 20.79 -6.32 15.98
N SER A 105 21.31 -7.23 15.17
CA SER A 105 22.28 -6.94 14.09
C SER A 105 21.81 -5.96 13.01
N LEU A 106 20.51 -5.68 12.93
CA LEU A 106 19.89 -4.82 11.92
C LEU A 106 19.41 -3.46 12.46
N GLU A 107 19.69 -3.10 13.71
CA GLU A 107 19.22 -1.83 14.31
C GLU A 107 19.62 -0.60 13.47
N ASN A 108 20.85 -0.58 12.95
CA ASN A 108 21.35 0.53 12.12
C ASN A 108 20.63 0.65 10.76
N ASP A 109 20.04 -0.43 10.28
CA ASP A 109 19.31 -0.48 9.00
C ASP A 109 17.81 -0.20 9.17
N VAL A 110 17.34 0.11 10.38
CA VAL A 110 15.94 0.48 10.65
C VAL A 110 15.62 1.90 10.19
N GLN A 111 16.56 2.85 10.35
CA GLN A 111 16.30 4.26 10.03
C GLN A 111 15.90 4.48 8.55
N PRO A 112 16.55 3.86 7.55
CA PRO A 112 16.12 3.96 6.16
C PRO A 112 14.66 3.53 5.93
N PHE A 113 14.17 2.53 6.67
CA PHE A 113 12.75 2.15 6.61
C PHE A 113 11.86 3.27 7.15
N LEU A 114 12.19 3.83 8.32
CA LEU A 114 11.42 4.92 8.92
C LEU A 114 11.42 6.17 8.04
N ASP A 115 12.53 6.47 7.36
CA ASP A 115 12.62 7.57 6.40
C ASP A 115 11.70 7.34 5.18
N PHE A 116 11.63 6.10 4.68
CA PHE A 116 10.64 5.72 3.66
C PHE A 116 9.20 5.91 4.16
N VAL A 117 8.92 5.53 5.41
CA VAL A 117 7.60 5.73 6.03
C VAL A 117 7.24 7.22 6.09
N CYS A 118 8.17 8.07 6.54
CA CYS A 118 7.97 9.52 6.52
C CYS A 118 7.65 10.01 5.09
N LYS A 119 8.38 9.52 4.08
CA LYS A 119 8.18 9.89 2.67
C LYS A 119 6.80 9.50 2.15
N ILE A 120 6.27 8.31 2.45
CA ILE A 120 4.94 7.92 1.97
C ILE A 120 3.83 8.74 2.63
N TYR A 121 3.97 9.10 3.92
CA TYR A 121 3.00 9.98 4.59
C TYR A 121 3.09 11.43 4.10
N GLN A 122 4.29 11.95 3.82
CA GLN A 122 4.47 13.26 3.17
C GLN A 122 3.76 13.31 1.80
N ASN A 123 3.85 12.22 1.02
CA ASN A 123 3.23 12.11 -0.29
C ASN A 123 1.76 11.67 -0.24
N PHE A 124 1.18 11.46 0.95
CA PHE A 124 -0.15 10.86 1.08
C PHE A 124 -1.22 11.69 0.39
N ARG A 125 -1.24 13.01 0.64
CA ARG A 125 -2.18 13.93 0.00
C ARG A 125 -2.03 13.93 -1.53
N LEU A 126 -0.79 13.94 -2.03
CA LEU A 126 -0.52 13.87 -3.47
C LEU A 126 -1.00 12.55 -4.08
N THR A 127 -0.93 11.47 -3.32
CA THR A 127 -1.43 10.15 -3.72
C THR A 127 -2.96 10.17 -3.84
N VAL A 128 -3.66 10.79 -2.88
CA VAL A 128 -5.11 11.00 -2.96
C VAL A 128 -5.49 11.81 -4.20
N SER A 129 -4.85 12.97 -4.41
CA SER A 129 -5.08 13.79 -5.62
C SER A 129 -4.83 13.01 -6.92
N HIS A 130 -3.78 12.19 -6.96
CA HIS A 130 -3.46 11.38 -8.13
C HIS A 130 -4.58 10.40 -8.52
N PHE A 131 -5.22 9.74 -7.54
CA PHE A 131 -6.27 8.77 -7.83
C PHE A 131 -7.65 9.38 -8.02
N PHE A 132 -7.98 10.44 -7.27
CA PHE A 132 -9.35 10.96 -7.23
C PHE A 132 -9.54 12.28 -7.98
N GLU A 133 -8.51 13.11 -8.17
CA GLU A 133 -8.63 14.38 -8.92
C GLU A 133 -8.20 14.21 -10.37
N ASN A 134 -7.10 13.48 -10.63
CA ASN A 134 -6.62 13.23 -12.00
C ASN A 134 -7.37 12.09 -12.71
N GLY A 135 -7.96 11.17 -11.96
CA GLY A 135 -8.78 10.07 -12.50
C GLY A 135 -10.06 10.58 -13.16
N ASP A 136 -10.69 11.62 -12.59
CA ASP A 136 -11.91 12.22 -13.11
C ASP A 136 -11.69 12.93 -14.47
N VAL A 137 -10.54 13.59 -14.64
CA VAL A 137 -10.19 14.27 -15.91
C VAL A 137 -9.93 13.27 -17.03
N ALA A 138 -9.25 12.15 -16.72
CA ALA A 138 -8.96 11.10 -17.69
C ALA A 138 -10.22 10.30 -18.08
N ALA A 139 -11.10 9.99 -17.11
CA ALA A 139 -12.37 9.31 -17.35
C ALA A 139 -13.35 10.18 -18.16
N ALA A 140 -13.41 11.49 -17.89
CA ALA A 140 -14.22 12.44 -18.65
C ALA A 140 -13.72 12.58 -20.09
N ALA A 141 -12.40 12.61 -20.32
CA ALA A 141 -11.82 12.67 -21.67
C ALA A 141 -12.09 11.39 -22.48
N ALA A 142 -12.00 10.21 -21.84
CA ALA A 142 -12.32 8.94 -22.49
C ALA A 142 -13.82 8.80 -22.83
N ALA A 143 -14.71 9.26 -21.95
CA ALA A 143 -16.15 9.30 -22.21
C ALA A 143 -16.51 10.28 -23.33
N ALA A 144 -15.84 11.43 -23.40
CA ALA A 144 -15.99 12.40 -24.48
C ALA A 144 -15.44 11.87 -25.83
N ALA A 145 -14.39 11.06 -25.82
CA ALA A 145 -13.89 10.40 -27.03
C ALA A 145 -14.85 9.29 -27.52
N ALA A 146 -15.49 8.57 -26.60
CA ALA A 146 -16.46 7.52 -26.94
C ALA A 146 -17.79 8.06 -27.51
N SER A 147 -18.19 9.30 -27.17
CA SER A 147 -19.42 9.92 -27.68
C SER A 147 -19.28 10.57 -29.05
N VAL A 148 -18.06 10.71 -29.59
CA VAL A 148 -17.82 11.24 -30.95
C VAL A 148 -18.03 10.18 -32.03
N SER A 149 -17.98 8.88 -31.69
CA SER A 149 -18.14 7.77 -32.65
C SER A 149 -19.58 7.35 -32.95
N SER A 150 -20.61 8.00 -32.39
CA SER A 150 -22.02 7.58 -32.55
C SER A 150 -22.85 8.35 -33.58
N ASN A 151 -22.26 9.26 -34.37
CA ASN A 151 -22.97 9.98 -35.43
C ASN A 151 -22.54 9.56 -36.85
N SER A 152 -22.83 8.31 -37.22
CA SER A 152 -23.08 7.93 -38.61
C SER A 152 -23.85 6.60 -38.71
N SER A 153 -25.18 6.68 -38.70
CA SER A 153 -26.11 5.66 -39.21
C SER A 153 -27.00 6.37 -40.25
N ALA A 154 -27.40 5.83 -41.40
CA ALA A 154 -27.39 4.48 -41.95
C ALA A 154 -27.61 4.57 -43.49
N PHE A 155 -27.29 3.48 -44.20
CA PHE A 155 -28.06 2.87 -45.31
C PHE A 155 -27.21 2.51 -46.54
N GLY A 156 -27.09 1.20 -46.83
CA GLY A 156 -26.84 0.72 -48.20
C GLY A 156 -25.98 -0.54 -48.39
N SER A 157 -26.64 -1.71 -48.40
CA SER A 157 -26.38 -2.87 -49.28
C SER A 157 -25.48 -4.05 -48.85
N PHE A 158 -26.04 -5.24 -49.11
CA PHE A 158 -25.56 -6.62 -48.98
C PHE A 158 -24.56 -7.01 -50.09
N GLY A 159 -23.65 -7.97 -49.81
CA GLY A 159 -23.01 -8.81 -50.84
C GLY A 159 -21.64 -9.45 -50.53
N VAL A 160 -21.66 -10.71 -50.03
CA VAL A 160 -20.93 -11.92 -50.49
C VAL A 160 -19.37 -11.96 -50.64
N GLU A 161 -18.79 -13.00 -49.99
CA GLU A 161 -17.58 -13.85 -50.26
C GLU A 161 -16.09 -13.37 -50.21
N ASP A 162 -15.34 -14.15 -49.40
CA ASP A 162 -14.02 -14.81 -49.62
C ASP A 162 -12.65 -14.07 -49.53
N ALA A 163 -11.67 -14.84 -49.02
CA ALA A 163 -10.21 -14.80 -49.22
C ALA A 163 -9.25 -13.81 -48.49
N LYS A 164 -8.33 -14.43 -47.71
CA LYS A 164 -6.85 -14.28 -47.59
C LYS A 164 -6.11 -12.93 -47.38
N LEU A 165 -5.20 -13.02 -46.37
CA LEU A 165 -3.79 -12.57 -46.28
C LEU A 165 -3.41 -11.08 -46.08
N MET A 166 -2.60 -10.89 -45.02
CA MET A 166 -1.50 -9.94 -44.75
C MET A 166 -1.52 -8.52 -45.36
N ASP A 167 -1.42 -7.50 -44.51
CA ASP A 167 -0.36 -6.48 -44.64
C ASP A 167 -0.05 -5.77 -43.30
N MET A 168 1.20 -5.35 -43.19
CA MET A 168 1.85 -4.67 -42.08
C MET A 168 1.96 -3.17 -42.38
N SER A 169 1.59 -2.29 -41.44
CA SER A 169 2.27 -1.00 -41.34
C SER A 169 2.01 -0.28 -40.03
N ASP A 170 3.11 0.23 -39.50
CA ASP A 170 3.26 1.23 -38.46
C ASP A 170 2.29 2.40 -38.60
N GLN A 171 1.68 2.80 -37.48
CA GLN A 171 1.30 4.19 -37.29
C GLN A 171 1.51 4.60 -35.82
N VAL A 172 2.54 5.42 -35.66
CA VAL A 172 2.86 6.24 -34.50
C VAL A 172 1.64 7.10 -34.14
N GLY A 173 0.97 6.76 -33.05
CA GLY A 173 0.00 7.61 -32.36
C GLY A 173 0.56 8.04 -30.99
N PRO A 174 0.18 9.22 -30.46
CA PRO A 174 0.70 9.73 -29.19
C PRO A 174 0.33 8.78 -28.03
N PRO A 175 1.11 8.73 -26.94
CA PRO A 175 0.82 7.83 -25.82
C PRO A 175 -0.40 8.36 -25.06
N THR A 176 -1.59 7.99 -25.49
CA THR A 176 -2.81 8.11 -24.70
C THR A 176 -2.71 7.12 -23.53
N ALA A 177 -2.30 7.64 -22.37
CA ALA A 177 -2.25 6.92 -21.12
C ALA A 177 -3.67 6.48 -20.71
N TYR A 178 -4.04 5.27 -21.13
CA TYR A 178 -5.12 4.50 -20.54
C TYR A 178 -4.73 4.15 -19.09
N ILE A 179 -5.18 4.97 -18.13
CA ILE A 179 -5.18 4.59 -16.71
C ILE A 179 -6.39 3.68 -16.51
N GLY A 180 -6.23 2.38 -16.74
CA GLY A 180 -7.28 1.40 -16.47
C GLY A 180 -7.03 0.06 -17.14
N ALA A 181 -6.74 -0.94 -16.32
CA ALA A 181 -6.43 -2.34 -16.64
C ALA A 181 -5.00 -2.60 -17.16
N GLY A 182 -4.01 -2.52 -16.26
CA GLY A 182 -2.66 -3.03 -16.50
C GLY A 182 -1.52 -2.18 -15.93
N GLN A 183 -1.81 -0.94 -15.51
CA GLN A 183 -0.80 -0.04 -14.93
C GLN A 183 -0.66 -0.26 -13.42
N LEU A 184 0.54 -0.63 -13.00
CA LEU A 184 0.91 -0.89 -11.62
C LEU A 184 1.36 0.42 -10.95
N ASN A 185 0.81 0.70 -9.78
CA ASN A 185 1.16 1.89 -9.01
C ASN A 185 2.56 1.75 -8.39
N PRO A 186 3.36 2.82 -8.34
CA PRO A 186 4.60 2.83 -7.57
C PRO A 186 4.32 2.56 -6.08
N SER A 187 5.21 1.83 -5.40
CA SER A 187 5.10 1.57 -3.95
C SER A 187 5.00 2.85 -3.11
N THR A 188 5.64 3.94 -3.58
CA THR A 188 5.60 5.26 -2.93
C THR A 188 4.23 5.96 -3.01
N ARG A 189 3.32 5.46 -3.85
CA ARG A 189 1.96 5.96 -4.08
C ARG A 189 0.92 4.85 -3.93
N SER A 190 1.08 3.98 -2.93
CA SER A 190 0.14 2.89 -2.68
C SER A 190 -0.47 2.96 -1.27
N PHE A 191 -1.80 3.08 -1.22
CA PHE A 191 -2.54 3.02 0.04
C PHE A 191 -2.38 1.64 0.73
N LYS A 192 -2.15 0.57 -0.03
CA LYS A 192 -1.90 -0.77 0.53
C LYS A 192 -0.60 -0.81 1.32
N ILE A 193 0.47 -0.18 0.82
CA ILE A 193 1.74 -0.05 1.54
C ILE A 193 1.55 0.76 2.83
N VAL A 194 0.81 1.88 2.76
CA VAL A 194 0.48 2.68 3.95
C VAL A 194 -0.35 1.88 4.96
N THR A 195 -1.21 0.95 4.52
CA THR A 195 -2.02 0.10 5.40
C THR A 195 -1.17 -0.86 6.23
N GLU A 196 -0.14 -1.47 5.64
CA GLU A 196 0.76 -2.41 6.32
C GLU A 196 1.81 -1.72 7.22
N THR A 197 2.15 -0.47 6.89
CA THR A 197 3.23 0.29 7.53
C THR A 197 3.07 0.48 9.05
N PRO A 198 1.91 0.90 9.59
CA PRO A 198 1.74 1.15 11.02
C PRO A 198 2.06 -0.05 11.92
N LEU A 199 1.76 -1.27 11.46
CA LEU A 199 2.09 -2.51 12.20
C LEU A 199 3.60 -2.70 12.31
N VAL A 200 4.34 -2.50 11.20
CA VAL A 200 5.80 -2.61 11.17
C VAL A 200 6.44 -1.53 12.04
N VAL A 201 5.98 -0.28 11.96
CA VAL A 201 6.49 0.82 12.79
C VAL A 201 6.21 0.58 14.27
N MET A 202 5.00 0.15 14.63
CA MET A 202 4.66 -0.22 16.01
C MET A 202 5.63 -1.27 16.56
N PHE A 203 5.86 -2.31 15.78
CA PHE A 203 6.79 -3.35 16.13
C PHE A 203 8.22 -2.82 16.29
N LEU A 204 8.71 -1.99 15.36
CA LEU A 204 10.05 -1.40 15.45
C LEU A 204 10.24 -0.53 16.70
N PHE A 205 9.23 0.25 17.07
CA PHE A 205 9.27 1.07 18.28
C PHE A 205 9.21 0.25 19.57
N GLN A 206 8.55 -0.92 19.55
CA GLN A 206 8.60 -1.86 20.67
C GLN A 206 9.99 -2.47 20.87
N LEU A 207 10.77 -2.59 19.80
CA LEU A 207 12.09 -3.24 19.81
C LEU A 207 13.21 -2.26 20.08
N TYR A 208 13.13 -1.10 19.44
CA TYR A 208 14.14 -0.07 19.45
C TYR A 208 13.53 1.21 20.01
N SER A 209 13.22 1.20 21.30
CA SER A 209 12.55 2.31 22.00
C SER A 209 13.28 3.65 21.87
N ARG A 210 14.60 3.61 21.62
CA ARG A 210 15.43 4.80 21.35
C ARG A 210 15.03 5.55 20.08
N LEU A 211 14.58 4.83 19.05
CA LEU A 211 14.16 5.42 17.77
C LEU A 211 12.85 6.21 17.91
N VAL A 212 12.07 5.97 18.95
CA VAL A 212 10.78 6.64 19.15
C VAL A 212 10.97 8.14 19.34
N GLN A 213 11.89 8.53 20.24
CA GLN A 213 12.11 9.93 20.60
C GLN A 213 12.61 10.78 19.42
N THR A 214 13.38 10.17 18.50
CA THR A 214 13.91 10.86 17.32
C THR A 214 12.91 10.91 16.17
N ASN A 215 12.10 9.87 15.97
CA ASN A 215 11.25 9.73 14.79
C ASN A 215 9.80 10.18 15.00
N ILE A 216 9.23 10.03 16.20
CA ILE A 216 7.84 10.44 16.48
C ILE A 216 7.57 11.93 16.20
N PRO A 217 8.44 12.88 16.59
CA PRO A 217 8.20 14.30 16.33
C PRO A 217 8.04 14.63 14.84
N GLN A 218 8.65 13.84 13.95
CA GLN A 218 8.55 14.01 12.50
C GLN A 218 7.39 13.20 11.91
N LEU A 219 7.20 11.97 12.36
CA LEU A 219 6.23 11.04 11.78
C LEU A 219 4.79 11.35 12.19
N LEU A 220 4.57 11.73 13.46
CA LEU A 220 3.24 11.92 14.01
C LEU A 220 2.46 13.03 13.30
N PRO A 221 3.00 14.24 13.06
CA PRO A 221 2.27 15.28 12.32
C PRO A 221 1.87 14.83 10.91
N LEU A 222 2.73 14.06 10.23
CA LEU A 222 2.45 13.53 8.88
C LEU A 222 1.29 12.54 8.89
N MET A 223 1.24 11.65 9.90
CA MET A 223 0.13 10.72 10.10
C MET A 223 -1.18 11.44 10.41
N VAL A 224 -1.14 12.47 11.27
CA VAL A 224 -2.32 13.29 11.60
C VAL A 224 -2.85 13.99 10.34
N VAL A 225 -1.97 14.58 9.52
CA VAL A 225 -2.39 15.18 8.25
C VAL A 225 -3.00 14.14 7.32
N ALA A 226 -2.40 12.94 7.21
CA ALA A 226 -2.88 11.88 6.33
C ALA A 226 -4.29 11.36 6.70
N ILE A 227 -4.59 11.18 7.99
CA ILE A 227 -5.93 10.75 8.44
C ILE A 227 -7.00 11.83 8.23
N SER A 228 -6.60 13.09 8.17
CA SER A 228 -7.50 14.22 7.95
C SER A 228 -7.77 14.52 6.47
N VAL A 229 -7.08 13.87 5.53
CA VAL A 229 -7.32 14.08 4.09
C VAL A 229 -8.70 13.56 3.71
N PRO A 230 -9.62 14.42 3.20
CA PRO A 230 -10.93 13.98 2.75
C PRO A 230 -10.81 13.19 1.44
N GLY A 231 -11.69 12.21 1.26
CA GLY A 231 -11.92 11.57 -0.04
C GLY A 231 -13.09 12.23 -0.77
N PRO A 232 -13.33 11.88 -2.05
CA PRO A 232 -14.46 12.42 -2.80
C PRO A 232 -15.81 12.01 -2.18
N GLU A 233 -16.76 12.95 -2.12
CA GLU A 233 -18.12 12.71 -1.57
C GLU A 233 -18.93 11.72 -2.41
N LYS A 234 -18.75 11.75 -3.73
CA LYS A 234 -19.37 10.83 -4.68
C LYS A 234 -18.29 10.00 -5.33
N VAL A 235 -18.20 8.72 -4.96
CA VAL A 235 -17.17 7.81 -5.48
C VAL A 235 -17.69 7.11 -6.74
N PRO A 236 -17.07 7.32 -7.92
CA PRO A 236 -17.39 6.57 -9.12
C PRO A 236 -17.18 5.05 -8.92
N PRO A 237 -17.95 4.17 -9.59
CA PRO A 237 -17.84 2.72 -9.42
C PRO A 237 -16.42 2.17 -9.61
N HIS A 238 -15.66 2.73 -10.54
CA HIS A 238 -14.29 2.30 -10.86
C HIS A 238 -13.24 2.73 -9.81
N LEU A 239 -13.52 3.77 -9.01
CA LEU A 239 -12.63 4.25 -7.94
C LEU A 239 -12.98 3.68 -6.55
N LYS A 240 -14.04 2.87 -6.44
CA LYS A 240 -14.48 2.28 -5.16
C LYS A 240 -13.38 1.45 -4.48
N SER A 241 -12.57 0.73 -5.25
CA SER A 241 -11.45 -0.05 -4.71
C SER A 241 -10.42 0.87 -4.05
N HIS A 242 -9.93 1.88 -4.76
CA HIS A 242 -8.96 2.84 -4.23
C HIS A 242 -9.52 3.66 -3.06
N PHE A 243 -10.82 3.98 -3.07
CA PHE A 243 -11.45 4.64 -1.94
C PHE A 243 -11.47 3.75 -0.68
N THR A 244 -11.73 2.46 -0.86
CA THR A 244 -11.68 1.48 0.25
C THR A 244 -10.25 1.33 0.77
N GLU A 245 -9.27 1.29 -0.12
CA GLU A 245 -7.85 1.25 0.25
C GLU A 245 -7.42 2.52 1.00
N LEU A 246 -7.84 3.71 0.56
CA LEU A 246 -7.63 4.97 1.27
C LEU A 246 -8.20 4.92 2.70
N LYS A 247 -9.46 4.49 2.86
CA LYS A 247 -10.10 4.39 4.18
C LYS A 247 -9.47 3.33 5.07
N GLY A 248 -8.99 2.23 4.49
CA GLY A 248 -8.21 1.21 5.17
C GLY A 248 -6.90 1.79 5.73
N ALA A 249 -6.15 2.50 4.90
CA ALA A 249 -4.90 3.14 5.29
C ALA A 249 -5.09 4.17 6.41
N GLN A 250 -6.12 5.03 6.30
CA GLN A 250 -6.44 6.03 7.31
C GLN A 250 -6.75 5.38 8.67
N VAL A 251 -7.53 4.29 8.70
CA VAL A 251 -7.85 3.63 9.98
C VAL A 251 -6.68 2.89 10.57
N LYS A 252 -5.87 2.17 9.79
CA LYS A 252 -4.65 1.56 10.34
C LYS A 252 -3.72 2.61 10.94
N THR A 253 -3.67 3.80 10.33
CA THR A 253 -2.93 4.95 10.87
C THR A 253 -3.54 5.45 12.17
N VAL A 254 -4.86 5.61 12.26
CA VAL A 254 -5.56 5.99 13.50
C VAL A 254 -5.31 4.95 14.61
N SER A 255 -5.42 3.66 14.31
CA SER A 255 -5.15 2.60 15.29
C SER A 255 -3.75 2.71 15.87
N PHE A 256 -2.75 2.99 15.04
CA PHE A 256 -1.39 3.25 15.50
C PHE A 256 -1.24 4.53 16.32
N LEU A 257 -1.87 5.63 15.91
CA LEU A 257 -1.90 6.86 16.71
C LEU A 257 -2.53 6.63 18.09
N THR A 258 -3.58 5.81 18.17
CA THR A 258 -4.18 5.45 19.47
C THR A 258 -3.31 4.51 20.31
N TYR A 259 -2.50 3.65 19.68
CA TYR A 259 -1.47 2.90 20.40
C TYR A 259 -0.44 3.83 21.05
N LEU A 260 0.01 4.85 20.30
CA LEU A 260 0.96 5.84 20.80
C LEU A 260 0.40 6.68 21.97
N LEU A 261 -0.93 6.88 22.07
CA LEU A 261 -1.56 7.58 23.20
C LEU A 261 -1.20 6.98 24.56
N LYS A 262 -0.98 5.66 24.62
CA LYS A 262 -0.69 4.97 25.88
C LYS A 262 0.68 5.31 26.46
N SER A 263 1.67 5.49 25.59
CA SER A 263 3.09 5.59 25.99
C SER A 263 3.71 6.94 25.67
N PHE A 264 3.12 7.72 24.77
CA PHE A 264 3.68 8.95 24.20
C PHE A 264 2.61 10.06 24.11
N ALA A 265 1.73 10.12 25.11
CA ALA A 265 0.61 11.07 25.19
C ALA A 265 1.01 12.53 24.97
N ASP A 266 2.17 12.94 25.47
CA ASP A 266 2.67 14.31 25.36
C ASP A 266 2.87 14.76 23.91
N TYR A 267 3.28 13.85 23.03
CA TYR A 267 3.44 14.12 21.60
C TYR A 267 2.11 14.21 20.85
N ILE A 268 1.06 13.56 21.35
CA ILE A 268 -0.25 13.52 20.69
C ILE A 268 -1.16 14.65 21.15
N ARG A 269 -0.98 15.15 22.38
CA ARG A 269 -1.81 16.21 22.95
C ARG A 269 -2.00 17.45 22.06
N PRO A 270 -0.98 17.96 21.35
CA PRO A 270 -1.17 19.08 20.42
C PRO A 270 -2.11 18.78 19.24
N HIS A 271 -2.38 17.51 18.96
CA HIS A 271 -3.14 17.03 17.79
C HIS A 271 -4.47 16.36 18.17
N GLU A 272 -4.85 16.36 19.45
CA GLU A 272 -6.00 15.59 19.98
C GLU A 272 -7.31 15.89 19.25
N GLU A 273 -7.60 17.17 18.99
CA GLU A 273 -8.83 17.61 18.35
C GLU A 273 -8.89 17.13 16.88
N SER A 274 -7.78 17.28 16.15
CA SER A 274 -7.68 16.83 14.76
C SER A 274 -7.86 15.32 14.63
N ILE A 275 -7.30 14.55 15.57
CA ILE A 275 -7.44 13.09 15.62
C ILE A 275 -8.89 12.71 15.92
N CYS A 276 -9.51 13.33 16.93
CA CYS A 276 -10.91 13.05 17.28
C CYS A 276 -11.87 13.38 16.12
N LYS A 277 -11.69 14.54 15.48
CA LYS A 277 -12.47 14.93 14.29
C LYS A 277 -12.29 13.94 13.13
N SER A 278 -11.06 13.49 12.90
CA SER A 278 -10.76 12.50 11.85
C SER A 278 -11.41 11.15 12.15
N ILE A 279 -11.39 10.68 13.40
CA ILE A 279 -12.08 9.44 13.83
C ILE A 279 -13.57 9.51 13.49
N VAL A 280 -14.23 10.62 13.84
CA VAL A 280 -15.67 10.80 13.62
C VAL A 280 -15.99 10.90 12.13
N ASN A 281 -15.22 11.69 11.37
CA ASN A 281 -15.38 11.78 9.91
C ASN A 281 -15.20 10.42 9.23
N LEU A 282 -14.24 9.61 9.69
CA LEU A 282 -14.03 8.27 9.17
C LEU A 282 -15.23 7.36 9.48
N LEU A 283 -15.76 7.39 10.71
CA LEU A 283 -16.97 6.64 11.10
C LEU A 283 -18.17 6.98 10.21
N VAL A 284 -18.42 8.28 9.99
CA VAL A 284 -19.50 8.78 9.14
C VAL A 284 -19.32 8.30 7.69
N THR A 285 -18.16 8.59 7.11
CA THR A 285 -17.89 8.30 5.69
C THR A 285 -17.94 6.79 5.39
N CYS A 286 -17.54 5.95 6.34
CA CYS A 286 -17.53 4.51 6.15
C CYS A 286 -18.91 3.87 6.30
N SER A 287 -19.82 4.47 7.08
CA SER A 287 -21.21 4.03 7.19
C SER A 287 -22.00 4.24 5.89
N ASP A 288 -21.71 5.27 5.11
CA ASP A 288 -22.39 5.55 3.84
C ASP A 288 -21.92 4.65 2.67
N SER A 289 -20.76 4.00 2.80
CA SER A 289 -20.14 3.18 1.75
C SER A 289 -20.69 1.74 1.67
N VAL A 290 -22.01 1.57 1.63
CA VAL A 290 -22.66 0.25 1.65
C VAL A 290 -22.94 -0.28 0.24
N SER A 291 -22.08 -1.17 -0.24
CA SER A 291 -22.44 -2.19 -1.25
C SER A 291 -22.04 -3.59 -0.76
N ILE A 292 -22.85 -4.06 0.19
CA ILE A 292 -23.43 -5.41 0.37
C ILE A 292 -22.46 -6.62 0.37
N ARG A 293 -22.23 -7.13 1.59
CA ARG A 293 -21.68 -8.44 2.05
C ARG A 293 -20.16 -8.63 2.17
N LYS A 294 -19.32 -8.41 1.16
CA LYS A 294 -17.85 -8.58 1.33
C LYS A 294 -17.20 -7.45 2.14
N VAL A 295 -17.72 -6.23 1.92
CA VAL A 295 -17.38 -5.05 2.72
C VAL A 295 -17.81 -5.23 4.18
N ASN A 296 -18.83 -6.04 4.51
CA ASN A 296 -19.30 -6.18 5.89
C ASN A 296 -18.27 -6.84 6.82
N LEU A 297 -17.41 -7.74 6.32
CA LEU A 297 -16.34 -8.33 7.11
C LEU A 297 -15.17 -7.34 7.30
N PHE A 298 -14.81 -6.63 6.23
CA PHE A 298 -13.77 -5.61 6.27
C PHE A 298 -14.19 -4.41 7.13
N LEU A 299 -15.41 -3.92 6.96
CA LEU A 299 -16.03 -2.83 7.71
C LEU A 299 -16.27 -3.23 9.17
N ARG A 300 -16.66 -4.48 9.48
CA ARG A 300 -16.72 -4.96 10.87
C ARG A 300 -15.34 -5.05 11.52
N CYS A 301 -14.34 -5.56 10.81
CA CYS A 301 -12.97 -5.64 11.33
C CYS A 301 -12.35 -4.24 11.49
N TRP A 302 -12.57 -3.36 10.51
CA TRP A 302 -12.20 -1.94 10.50
C TRP A 302 -12.91 -1.15 11.60
N MET A 303 -14.21 -1.35 11.78
CA MET A 303 -15.00 -0.73 12.84
C MET A 303 -14.62 -1.27 14.21
N GLN A 304 -14.25 -2.56 14.32
CA GLN A 304 -13.75 -3.13 15.57
C GLN A 304 -12.39 -2.55 15.95
N GLU A 305 -11.46 -2.38 15.00
CA GLU A 305 -10.20 -1.68 15.23
C GLU A 305 -10.41 -0.20 15.60
N LEU A 306 -11.38 0.46 14.97
CA LEU A 306 -11.72 1.85 15.25
C LEU A 306 -12.49 2.03 16.57
N LEU A 307 -13.34 1.08 16.95
CA LEU A 307 -14.01 1.05 18.25
C LEU A 307 -13.03 0.74 19.37
N VAL A 308 -12.02 -0.11 19.11
CA VAL A 308 -10.89 -0.29 20.03
C VAL A 308 -10.13 1.03 20.19
N ALA A 309 -9.83 1.74 19.10
CA ALA A 309 -9.22 3.07 19.16
C ALA A 309 -10.07 4.08 19.95
N LEU A 310 -11.37 4.14 19.69
CA LEU A 310 -12.33 5.01 20.38
C LEU A 310 -12.43 4.69 21.87
N LYS A 311 -12.49 3.39 22.23
CA LYS A 311 -12.48 2.93 23.62
C LYS A 311 -11.21 3.35 24.35
N HIS A 312 -10.05 3.27 23.69
CA HIS A 312 -8.79 3.75 24.27
C HIS A 312 -8.81 5.26 24.48
N VAL A 313 -9.27 6.04 23.50
CA VAL A 313 -9.39 7.51 23.62
C VAL A 313 -10.34 7.90 24.75
N LEU A 314 -11.52 7.26 24.84
CA LEU A 314 -12.52 7.49 25.90
C LEU A 314 -11.99 7.16 27.30
N GLY A 315 -11.07 6.20 27.40
CA GLY A 315 -10.40 5.81 28.65
C GLY A 315 -9.28 6.75 29.10
N THR A 316 -8.99 7.81 28.34
CA THR A 316 -7.89 8.77 28.61
C THR A 316 -8.41 10.19 28.80
N ASP A 317 -7.54 11.12 29.23
CA ASP A 317 -7.89 12.54 29.37
C ASP A 317 -8.25 13.22 28.03
N PHE A 318 -7.93 12.57 26.91
CA PHE A 318 -8.22 13.00 25.53
C PHE A 318 -9.71 12.99 25.16
N LYS A 319 -10.59 12.43 26.00
CA LYS A 319 -12.06 12.46 25.83
C LYS A 319 -12.63 13.87 25.65
N ARG A 320 -11.89 14.92 26.09
CA ARG A 320 -12.30 16.33 25.95
C ARG A 320 -12.50 16.76 24.50
N GLY A 321 -11.63 16.33 23.59
CA GLY A 321 -11.76 16.61 22.16
C GLY A 321 -12.91 15.85 21.50
N LEU A 322 -13.42 14.79 22.15
CA LEU A 322 -14.53 13.99 21.65
C LEU A 322 -15.89 14.57 22.04
N PHE A 323 -16.03 15.21 23.21
CA PHE A 323 -17.31 15.76 23.70
C PHE A 323 -18.13 16.55 22.67
N PRO A 324 -17.56 17.51 21.91
CA PRO A 324 -18.33 18.26 20.91
C PRO A 324 -18.77 17.41 19.70
N LEU A 325 -18.26 16.18 19.57
CA LEU A 325 -18.54 15.26 18.47
C LEU A 325 -19.37 14.04 18.90
N ILE A 326 -19.66 13.87 20.20
CA ILE A 326 -20.42 12.74 20.74
C ILE A 326 -21.85 12.74 20.19
N ASP A 327 -22.46 13.92 19.98
CA ASP A 327 -23.81 14.02 19.43
C ASP A 327 -23.90 13.41 18.02
N THR A 328 -22.85 13.55 17.20
CA THR A 328 -22.75 12.89 15.88
C THR A 328 -22.57 11.38 15.97
N LEU A 329 -21.92 10.88 17.03
CA LEU A 329 -21.73 9.44 17.27
C LEU A 329 -22.99 8.74 17.81
N LEU A 330 -23.87 9.48 18.48
CA LEU A 330 -25.10 8.98 19.08
C LEU A 330 -26.28 8.91 18.10
N GLU A 331 -26.13 9.39 16.86
CA GLU A 331 -27.13 9.20 15.81
C GLU A 331 -27.27 7.70 15.47
N GLU A 332 -28.50 7.18 15.43
CA GLU A 332 -28.92 5.76 15.34
C GLU A 332 -28.32 4.91 14.20
N ARG A 333 -27.46 5.46 13.34
CA ARG A 333 -26.81 4.75 12.22
C ARG A 333 -25.45 4.14 12.57
N TYR A 334 -24.87 4.44 13.74
CA TYR A 334 -23.51 4.02 14.12
C TYR A 334 -23.44 3.07 15.32
N CYS A 335 -24.54 2.94 16.06
CA CYS A 335 -24.74 1.83 16.99
C CYS A 335 -25.26 0.64 16.16
N TRP A 336 -24.52 -0.45 16.03
CA TRP A 336 -24.93 -1.87 15.86
C TRP A 336 -23.84 -2.71 15.15
#